data_AF-A0AA97HS02-F1
#
_entry.id   AF-A0AA97HS02-F1
#
_cell.length_a   1.000
_cell.length_b   1.000
_cell.length_c   1.000
_cell.angle_alpha   90.00
_cell.angle_beta   90.00
_cell.angle_gamma   90.00
#
_symmetry.space_group_name_H-M   'P 1'
#
loop_
_entity.id
_entity.type
_entity.pdbx_description
1 polymer ?
#
loop_
_entity_poly.entity_id
_entity_poly.type
_entity_poly.pdbx_seq_one_letter_code
_entity_poly.pdbx_strand_id
1 'polypeptide(L)'
;MSDEKNLSDDLNDMLGDAKEGAKKAAGKAGEFADDAKEKAKHIADEAKETASEFADSAKETFASGGENKKILAGILGILFGGLGVHKFILGYNKEGGILLGATLIGILLSCVGVGLLIVWVPGVVGFIEGIIYLTKSDEEFYNTYQVGKKPWF
;
A
#
# COMPACT_ATOMS: atom_id res chain seq x y z
N MET A 1 -70.31 -3.34 -47.00
CA MET A 1 -69.02 -3.30 -47.72
C MET A 1 -68.19 -2.05 -47.42
N SER A 2 -68.76 -0.95 -46.90
CA SER A 2 -68.02 0.29 -46.64
C SER A 2 -67.43 0.40 -45.22
N ASP A 3 -68.02 -0.29 -44.24
CA ASP A 3 -67.61 -0.17 -42.82
C ASP A 3 -66.36 -0.98 -42.45
N GLU A 4 -66.12 -2.14 -43.08
CA GLU A 4 -64.91 -2.96 -42.84
C GLU A 4 -63.62 -2.30 -43.34
N LYS A 5 -63.72 -1.44 -44.36
CA LYS A 5 -62.56 -0.77 -44.97
C LYS A 5 -62.03 0.38 -44.11
N ASN A 6 -62.91 1.12 -43.44
CA ASN A 6 -62.49 2.18 -42.50
C ASN A 6 -61.84 1.59 -41.25
N LEU A 7 -62.38 0.48 -40.73
CA LEU A 7 -61.85 -0.15 -39.52
C LEU A 7 -60.45 -0.74 -39.73
N SER A 8 -60.13 -1.21 -40.94
CA SER A 8 -58.81 -1.77 -41.27
C SER A 8 -57.76 -0.69 -41.53
N ASP A 9 -58.16 0.46 -42.07
CA ASP A 9 -57.28 1.62 -42.25
C ASP A 9 -56.92 2.28 -40.90
N ASP A 10 -57.91 2.48 -40.00
CA ASP A 10 -57.67 2.97 -38.62
C ASP A 10 -56.74 2.03 -37.82
N LEU A 11 -56.89 0.72 -38.00
CA LEU A 11 -56.08 -0.29 -37.30
C LEU A 11 -54.61 -0.26 -37.76
N ASN A 12 -54.38 0.01 -39.05
CA ASN A 12 -53.03 0.12 -39.60
C ASN A 12 -52.32 1.41 -39.15
N ASP A 13 -53.05 2.52 -39.04
CA ASP A 13 -52.53 3.79 -38.54
C ASP A 13 -52.13 3.68 -37.06
N MET A 14 -53.00 3.10 -36.21
CA MET A 14 -52.67 2.85 -34.80
C MET A 14 -51.47 1.91 -34.64
N LEU A 15 -51.34 0.90 -35.49
CA LEU A 15 -50.20 -0.02 -35.47
C LEU A 15 -48.91 0.70 -35.90
N GLY A 16 -49.00 1.63 -36.85
CA GLY A 16 -47.91 2.51 -37.27
C GLY A 16 -47.39 3.36 -36.12
N ASP A 17 -48.28 4.08 -35.44
CA ASP A 17 -47.95 4.93 -34.30
C ASP A 17 -47.38 4.13 -33.12
N ALA A 18 -47.96 2.95 -32.84
CA ALA A 18 -47.45 2.06 -31.80
C ALA A 18 -46.02 1.58 -32.12
N LYS A 19 -45.74 1.27 -33.38
CA LYS A 19 -44.42 0.82 -33.84
C LYS A 19 -43.39 1.96 -33.82
N GLU A 20 -43.79 3.18 -34.16
CA GLU A 20 -42.93 4.35 -34.07
C GLU A 20 -42.60 4.73 -32.62
N GLY A 21 -43.62 4.71 -31.75
CA GLY A 21 -43.44 4.89 -30.30
C GLY A 21 -42.49 3.86 -29.69
N ALA A 22 -42.63 2.59 -30.06
CA ALA A 22 -41.73 1.53 -29.64
C ALA A 22 -40.29 1.74 -30.12
N LYS A 23 -40.10 2.16 -31.39
CA LYS A 23 -38.77 2.41 -31.95
C LYS A 23 -38.07 3.58 -31.27
N LYS A 24 -38.80 4.65 -30.95
CA LYS A 24 -38.27 5.83 -30.24
C LYS A 24 -37.92 5.52 -28.78
N ALA A 25 -38.74 4.72 -28.09
CA ALA A 25 -38.46 4.26 -26.74
C ALA A 25 -37.22 3.35 -26.70
N ALA A 26 -37.11 2.42 -27.64
CA ALA A 26 -35.93 1.54 -27.76
C ALA A 26 -34.65 2.31 -28.03
N GLY A 27 -34.69 3.33 -28.91
CA GLY A 27 -33.52 4.19 -29.20
C GLY A 27 -33.03 4.93 -27.95
N LYS A 28 -33.93 5.53 -27.18
CA LYS A 28 -33.58 6.22 -25.92
C LYS A 28 -33.04 5.27 -24.84
N ALA A 29 -33.60 4.07 -24.76
CA ALA A 29 -33.12 3.05 -23.83
C ALA A 29 -31.71 2.57 -24.19
N GLY A 30 -31.40 2.44 -25.49
CA GLY A 30 -30.06 2.13 -25.98
C GLY A 30 -29.05 3.21 -25.61
N GLU A 31 -29.38 4.48 -25.90
CA GLU A 31 -28.50 5.61 -25.61
C GLU A 31 -28.20 5.75 -24.10
N PHE A 32 -29.20 5.55 -23.24
CA PHE A 32 -29.00 5.56 -21.79
C PHE A 32 -28.15 4.39 -21.29
N ALA A 33 -28.29 3.20 -21.90
CA ALA A 33 -27.50 2.03 -21.56
C ALA A 33 -26.02 2.19 -21.96
N ASP A 34 -25.76 2.79 -23.13
CA ASP A 34 -24.40 3.08 -23.58
C ASP A 34 -23.71 4.13 -22.69
N ASP A 35 -24.40 5.20 -22.30
CA ASP A 35 -23.87 6.24 -21.41
C ASP A 35 -23.54 5.68 -20.00
N ALA A 36 -24.42 4.83 -19.46
CA ALA A 36 -24.18 4.15 -18.20
C ALA A 36 -22.98 3.19 -18.26
N LYS A 37 -22.82 2.47 -19.39
CA LYS A 37 -21.70 1.55 -19.62
C LYS A 37 -20.37 2.29 -19.76
N GLU A 38 -20.37 3.44 -20.41
CA GLU A 38 -19.19 4.29 -20.55
C GLU A 38 -18.73 4.85 -19.20
N LYS A 39 -19.66 5.39 -18.39
CA LYS A 39 -19.35 5.86 -17.03
C LYS A 39 -18.86 4.74 -16.12
N ALA A 40 -19.45 3.55 -16.21
CA ALA A 40 -19.00 2.39 -15.46
C ALA A 40 -17.58 1.96 -15.86
N LYS A 41 -17.24 2.02 -17.16
CA LYS A 41 -15.87 1.76 -17.63
C LYS A 41 -14.88 2.80 -17.11
N HIS A 42 -15.20 4.08 -17.20
CA HIS A 42 -14.32 5.15 -16.71
C HIS A 42 -14.00 4.96 -15.23
N ILE A 43 -15.00 4.69 -14.38
CA ILE A 43 -14.78 4.47 -12.95
C ILE A 43 -13.97 3.18 -12.69
N ALA A 44 -14.19 2.13 -13.48
CA ALA A 44 -13.41 0.89 -13.37
C ALA A 44 -11.95 1.09 -13.77
N ASP A 45 -11.69 1.86 -14.83
CA ASP A 45 -10.33 2.18 -15.28
C ASP A 45 -9.62 3.09 -14.26
N GLU A 46 -10.30 4.10 -13.70
CA GLU A 46 -9.76 5.00 -12.67
C GLU A 46 -9.45 4.26 -11.35
N ALA A 47 -10.34 3.35 -10.93
CA ALA A 47 -10.13 2.50 -9.76
C ALA A 47 -8.98 1.51 -9.98
N LYS A 48 -8.85 0.97 -11.19
CA LYS A 48 -7.77 0.06 -11.56
C LYS A 48 -6.43 0.79 -11.59
N GLU A 49 -6.38 2.01 -12.12
CA GLU A 49 -5.20 2.87 -12.15
C GLU A 49 -4.74 3.19 -10.72
N THR A 50 -5.65 3.67 -9.88
CA THR A 50 -5.37 3.97 -8.46
C THR A 50 -4.88 2.74 -7.70
N ALA A 51 -5.49 1.57 -7.94
CA ALA A 51 -5.08 0.32 -7.31
C ALA A 51 -3.70 -0.14 -7.80
N SER A 52 -3.39 0.07 -9.09
CA SER A 52 -2.07 -0.25 -9.63
C SER A 52 -0.98 0.67 -9.07
N GLU A 53 -1.22 1.97 -8.95
CA GLU A 53 -0.26 2.91 -8.35
C GLU A 53 0.00 2.59 -6.88
N PHE A 54 -1.05 2.24 -6.13
CA PHE A 54 -0.91 1.82 -4.74
C PHE A 54 -0.14 0.49 -4.62
N ALA A 55 -0.45 -0.48 -5.48
CA ALA A 55 0.22 -1.78 -5.50
C ALA A 55 1.70 -1.63 -5.91
N ASP A 56 2.01 -0.80 -6.88
CA ASP A 56 3.39 -0.52 -7.30
C ASP A 56 4.16 0.25 -6.24
N SER A 57 3.56 1.23 -5.57
CA SER A 57 4.18 1.94 -4.43
C SER A 57 4.44 0.99 -3.24
N ALA A 58 3.49 0.11 -2.94
CA ALA A 58 3.66 -0.92 -1.92
C ALA A 58 4.75 -1.93 -2.34
N LYS A 59 4.76 -2.35 -3.61
CA LYS A 59 5.77 -3.27 -4.14
C LYS A 59 7.15 -2.62 -4.18
N GLU A 60 7.28 -1.34 -4.50
CA GLU A 60 8.56 -0.63 -4.39
C GLU A 60 9.02 -0.56 -2.93
N THR A 61 8.11 -0.27 -2.00
CA THR A 61 8.44 -0.20 -0.57
C THR A 61 8.81 -1.57 0.03
N PHE A 62 8.11 -2.63 -0.35
CA PHE A 62 8.23 -3.96 0.28
C PHE A 62 9.00 -4.99 -0.56
N ALA A 63 8.95 -4.93 -1.89
CA ALA A 63 9.64 -5.84 -2.81
C ALA A 63 11.05 -5.35 -3.22
N SER A 64 11.43 -4.10 -2.94
CA SER A 64 12.85 -3.67 -2.95
C SER A 64 13.70 -4.32 -1.84
N GLY A 65 13.20 -5.39 -1.21
CA GLY A 65 13.85 -6.19 -0.17
C GLY A 65 15.17 -6.87 -0.55
N GLY A 66 15.73 -6.58 -1.73
CA GLY A 66 17.12 -6.90 -2.08
C GLY A 66 18.11 -5.73 -1.86
N GLU A 67 17.66 -4.49 -2.01
CA GLU A 67 18.56 -3.34 -2.21
C GLU A 67 18.39 -2.26 -1.12
N ASN A 68 17.16 -2.00 -0.66
CA ASN A 68 16.87 -0.97 0.35
C ASN A 68 16.34 -1.55 1.66
N LYS A 69 17.23 -2.16 2.43
CA LYS A 69 16.97 -2.56 3.84
C LYS A 69 16.72 -1.38 4.79
N LYS A 70 16.75 -0.15 4.28
CA LYS A 70 16.67 1.12 5.01
C LYS A 70 15.39 1.24 5.82
N ILE A 71 14.23 1.17 5.14
CA ILE A 71 12.91 1.31 5.76
C ILE A 71 12.73 0.24 6.84
N LEU A 72 13.07 -1.01 6.50
CA LEU A 72 12.95 -2.14 7.42
C LEU A 72 13.86 -1.97 8.65
N ALA A 73 15.13 -1.62 8.47
CA ALA A 73 16.06 -1.39 9.56
C ALA A 73 15.66 -0.17 10.40
N GLY A 74 15.10 0.87 9.79
CA GLY A 74 14.64 2.08 10.46
C GLY A 74 13.43 1.83 11.37
N ILE A 75 12.39 1.19 10.83
CA ILE A 75 11.17 0.84 11.58
C ILE A 75 11.51 -0.13 12.73
N LEU A 76 12.35 -1.14 12.47
CA LEU A 76 12.78 -2.09 13.50
C LEU A 76 13.72 -1.46 14.53
N GLY A 77 14.49 -0.44 14.16
CA GLY A 77 15.28 0.35 15.11
C GLY A 77 14.38 1.12 16.08
N ILE A 78 13.27 1.68 15.59
CA ILE A 78 12.32 2.40 16.45
C ILE A 78 11.57 1.46 17.39
N LEU A 79 11.02 0.35 16.87
CA LEU A 79 10.15 -0.56 17.63
C LEU A 79 10.94 -1.55 18.48
N PHE A 80 12.05 -2.07 17.96
CA PHE A 80 12.85 -3.15 18.56
C PHE A 80 14.32 -2.77 18.71
N GLY A 81 14.63 -1.48 18.75
CA GLY A 81 15.99 -0.96 18.85
C GLY A 81 16.75 -1.47 20.05
N GLY A 82 16.10 -1.59 21.21
CA GLY A 82 16.70 -2.14 22.42
C GLY A 82 17.10 -3.61 22.32
N LEU A 83 16.52 -4.37 21.39
CA LEU A 83 16.89 -5.77 21.14
C LEU A 83 18.02 -5.89 20.10
N GLY A 84 18.30 -4.83 19.34
CA GLY A 84 19.30 -4.85 18.26
C GLY A 84 18.85 -5.55 16.97
N VAL A 85 17.55 -5.83 16.79
CA VAL A 85 17.02 -6.56 15.61
C VAL A 85 17.38 -5.87 14.29
N HIS A 86 17.37 -4.54 14.27
CA HIS A 86 17.73 -3.73 13.11
C HIS A 86 19.18 -3.93 12.65
N LYS A 87 20.09 -4.31 13.55
CA LYS A 87 21.50 -4.64 13.22
C LYS A 87 21.63 -6.00 12.52
N PHE A 88 20.86 -7.00 12.97
CA PHE A 88 20.90 -8.33 12.39
C PHE A 88 20.49 -8.35 10.92
N ILE A 89 19.52 -7.50 10.53
CA ILE A 89 19.02 -7.39 9.16
C ILE A 89 20.05 -6.82 8.18
N LEU A 90 20.92 -5.94 8.69
CA LEU A 90 22.04 -5.37 7.94
C LEU A 90 23.27 -6.31 7.93
N GLY A 91 23.20 -7.46 8.61
CA GLY A 91 24.28 -8.44 8.67
C GLY A 91 25.29 -8.20 9.80
N TYR A 92 25.02 -7.24 10.70
CA TYR A 92 25.83 -6.93 11.88
C TYR A 92 25.51 -7.87 13.04
N ASN A 93 25.76 -9.16 12.83
CA ASN A 93 25.44 -10.20 13.83
C ASN A 93 26.22 -10.03 15.14
N LYS A 94 27.44 -9.47 15.08
CA LYS A 94 28.26 -9.23 16.29
C LYS A 94 27.71 -8.07 17.10
N GLU A 95 27.40 -6.96 16.44
CA GLU A 95 26.89 -5.74 17.07
C GLU A 95 25.47 -5.93 17.61
N GLY A 96 24.60 -6.58 16.83
CA GLY A 96 23.27 -6.99 17.28
C GLY A 96 23.35 -7.92 18.50
N GLY A 97 24.31 -8.86 18.51
CA GLY A 97 24.56 -9.74 19.64
C GLY A 97 25.04 -9.00 20.89
N ILE A 98 25.85 -7.95 20.75
CA ILE A 98 26.29 -7.08 21.86
C ILE A 98 25.10 -6.31 22.43
N LEU A 99 24.25 -5.72 21.58
CA LEU A 99 23.02 -5.03 21.98
C LEU A 99 22.07 -5.97 22.73
N LEU A 100 21.83 -7.15 22.17
CA LEU A 100 20.97 -8.16 22.78
C LEU A 100 21.55 -8.65 24.10
N GLY A 101 22.86 -8.94 24.15
CA GLY A 101 23.56 -9.35 25.36
C GLY A 101 23.54 -8.27 26.45
N ALA A 102 23.76 -7.01 26.10
CA ALA A 102 23.69 -5.87 27.01
C ALA A 102 22.28 -5.69 27.57
N THR A 103 21.26 -5.84 26.73
CA THR A 103 19.85 -5.79 27.15
C THR A 103 19.49 -6.95 28.06
N LEU A 104 19.92 -8.18 27.76
CA LEU A 104 19.70 -9.35 28.64
C LEU A 104 20.41 -9.22 29.98
N ILE A 105 21.68 -8.78 29.98
CA ILE A 105 22.45 -8.51 31.21
C ILE A 105 21.79 -7.37 32.00
N GLY A 106 21.34 -6.32 31.32
CA GLY A 106 20.61 -5.20 31.91
C GLY A 106 19.32 -5.66 32.59
N ILE A 107 18.54 -6.54 31.95
CA ILE A 107 17.32 -7.13 32.51
C ILE A 107 17.66 -8.02 33.71
N LEU A 108 18.71 -8.83 33.63
CA LEU A 108 19.15 -9.69 34.74
C LEU A 108 19.58 -8.85 35.96
N LEU A 109 20.33 -7.78 35.73
CA LEU A 109 20.77 -6.83 36.75
C LEU A 109 19.63 -5.89 37.22
N SER A 110 18.56 -5.71 36.43
CA SER A 110 17.40 -4.91 36.86
C SER A 110 16.63 -5.61 37.97
N CYS A 111 16.76 -6.93 38.09
CA CYS A 111 16.23 -7.70 39.21
C CYS A 111 16.85 -7.31 40.56
N VAL A 112 18.03 -6.66 40.56
CA VAL A 112 18.73 -6.11 41.74
C VAL A 112 18.53 -4.58 41.85
N GLY A 113 17.62 -3.99 41.06
CA GLY A 113 17.25 -2.56 41.09
C GLY A 113 18.17 -1.63 40.29
N VAL A 114 19.43 -2.01 40.06
CA VAL A 114 20.43 -1.16 39.39
C VAL A 114 20.35 -1.21 37.85
N GLY A 115 19.82 -2.30 37.28
CA GLY A 115 19.78 -2.49 35.83
C GLY A 115 18.79 -1.62 35.04
N LEU A 116 17.83 -0.94 35.69
CA LEU A 116 16.83 -0.13 34.98
C LEU A 116 17.45 1.00 34.14
N LEU A 117 18.54 1.62 34.60
CA LEU A 117 19.26 2.64 33.82
C LEU A 117 20.11 2.02 32.69
N ILE A 118 20.61 0.80 32.89
CA ILE A 118 21.45 0.10 31.91
C ILE A 118 20.60 -0.42 30.73
N VAL A 119 19.35 -0.83 30.99
CA VAL A 119 18.41 -1.30 29.94
C VAL A 119 17.94 -0.15 29.03
N TRP A 120 17.92 1.08 29.54
CA TRP A 120 17.45 2.23 28.76
C TRP A 120 18.46 2.65 27.67
N VAL A 121 19.76 2.46 27.90
CA VAL A 121 20.82 2.87 26.96
C VAL A 121 20.71 2.14 25.60
N PRO A 122 20.63 0.79 25.54
CA PRO A 122 20.40 0.07 24.28
C PRO A 122 19.11 0.49 23.56
N GLY A 123 18.04 0.78 24.31
CA GLY A 123 16.76 1.23 23.75
C GLY A 123 16.85 2.59 23.06
N VAL A 124 17.46 3.57 23.73
CA VAL A 124 17.69 4.91 23.16
C VAL A 124 18.64 4.85 21.98
N VAL A 125 19.69 4.04 22.06
CA VAL A 125 20.64 3.82 20.97
C VAL A 125 19.93 3.26 19.74
N GLY A 126 19.16 2.18 19.87
CA GLY A 126 18.42 1.61 18.74
C GLY A 126 17.36 2.56 18.18
N PHE A 127 16.69 3.35 19.05
CA PHE A 127 15.71 4.35 18.62
C PHE A 127 16.36 5.46 17.77
N ILE A 128 17.48 6.02 18.21
CA ILE A 128 18.22 7.04 17.46
C ILE A 128 18.72 6.47 16.13
N GLU A 129 19.23 5.23 16.10
CA GLU A 129 19.62 4.57 14.84
C GLU A 129 18.43 4.37 13.90
N GLY A 130 17.27 3.98 14.44
CA GLY A 130 16.04 3.85 13.66
C GLY A 130 15.67 5.15 12.95
N ILE A 131 15.75 6.28 13.66
CA ILE A 131 15.53 7.62 13.07
C ILE A 131 16.60 7.95 12.03
N ILE A 132 17.89 7.74 12.33
CA ILE A 132 18.98 8.03 11.39
C ILE A 132 18.85 7.23 10.08
N TYR A 133 18.43 5.97 10.16
CA TYR A 133 18.22 5.15 8.97
C TYR A 133 17.06 5.68 8.13
N LEU A 134 15.97 6.15 8.75
CA LEU A 134 14.83 6.72 8.03
C LEU A 134 15.10 8.12 7.49
N THR A 135 15.99 8.90 8.11
CA THR A 135 16.31 10.27 7.67
C THR A 135 17.41 10.34 6.62
N LYS A 136 18.14 9.24 6.37
CA LYS A 136 19.12 9.16 5.29
C LYS A 136 18.49 8.86 3.93
N SER A 137 19.12 9.37 2.86
CA SER A 137 18.80 8.94 1.50
C SER A 137 19.19 7.47 1.30
N ASP A 138 18.50 6.77 0.40
CA ASP A 138 18.73 5.35 0.12
C ASP A 138 20.17 5.06 -0.29
N GLU A 139 20.74 5.93 -1.12
CA GLU A 139 22.11 5.81 -1.61
C GLU A 139 23.15 6.02 -0.49
N GLU A 140 22.94 7.02 0.39
CA GLU A 140 23.80 7.22 1.55
C GLU A 140 23.71 6.06 2.54
N PHE A 141 22.51 5.55 2.76
CA PHE A 141 22.29 4.41 3.65
C PHE A 141 23.00 3.17 3.12
N TYR A 142 22.84 2.88 1.83
CA TYR A 142 23.49 1.75 1.17
C TYR A 142 25.02 1.85 1.28
N ASN A 143 25.58 2.99 0.91
CA ASN A 143 27.04 3.19 0.96
C ASN A 143 27.59 3.14 2.39
N THR A 144 26.88 3.67 3.38
CA THR A 144 27.35 3.74 4.77
C THR A 144 27.17 2.42 5.51
N TYR A 145 25.98 1.83 5.43
CA TYR A 145 25.56 0.71 6.29
C TYR A 145 25.46 -0.63 5.59
N GLN A 146 25.47 -0.69 4.26
CA GLN A 146 25.54 -1.98 3.54
C GLN A 146 26.94 -2.24 2.99
N VAL A 147 27.53 -1.25 2.30
CA VAL A 147 28.89 -1.35 1.72
C VAL A 147 29.96 -1.02 2.75
N GLY A 148 29.89 0.17 3.36
CA GLY A 148 30.86 0.67 4.33
C GLY A 148 30.82 -0.03 5.68
N LYS A 149 29.82 -0.88 5.90
CA LYS A 149 29.62 -1.67 7.12
C LYS A 149 29.78 -0.87 8.43
N LYS A 150 29.24 0.36 8.49
CA LYS A 150 29.33 1.21 9.69
C LYS A 150 28.51 0.59 10.86
N PRO A 151 29.17 0.14 11.95
CA PRO A 151 28.51 -0.66 12.98
C PRO A 151 27.63 0.14 13.95
N TRP A 152 27.82 1.45 14.08
CA TRP A 152 27.06 2.36 14.96
C TRP A 152 26.88 3.72 14.28
N PHE A 153 25.97 4.56 14.80
CA PHE A 153 25.63 5.89 14.27
C PHE A 153 26.81 6.64 13.63
#